data_AF-A0A1D3JMC3-F1
#
_entry.id   AF-A0A1D3JMC3-F1
#
_cell.length_a   1.000
_cell.length_b   1.000
_cell.length_c   1.000
_cell.angle_alpha   90.00
_cell.angle_beta   90.00
_cell.angle_gamma   90.00
#
_symmetry.space_group_name_H-M   'P 1'
#
loop_
_entity.id
_entity.type
_entity.pdbx_description
1 polymer ?
#
loop_
_entity_poly.entity_id
_entity_poly.type
_entity_poly.pdbx_seq_one_letter_code
_entity_poly.pdbx_strand_id
1 'polypeptide(L)'
;MTYNKVVKMNNNEIKIIEKEYENFYDKFSYINENTFCLNIVINDETEERSRSLRENKILKLIIKFHCGYFEVLNNELKKDDNKTFDNIEQIFNTFCPLSFKKFITQRVRDKLTAS
;
A
#
# COMPACT_ATOMS: atom_id res chain seq x y z
N MET A 1 5.59 37.07 10.63
CA MET A 1 4.47 36.61 9.78
C MET A 1 4.83 35.24 9.24
N THR A 2 4.28 34.20 9.86
CA THR A 2 4.54 32.80 9.50
C THR A 2 3.78 32.50 8.22
N TYR A 3 4.51 32.28 7.13
CA TYR A 3 3.91 31.79 5.89
C TYR A 3 3.38 30.38 6.16
N ASN A 4 2.07 30.27 6.41
CA ASN A 4 1.34 29.02 6.25
C ASN A 4 1.34 28.70 4.76
N LYS A 5 2.44 28.12 4.28
CA LYS A 5 2.45 27.36 3.04
C LYS A 5 1.53 26.19 3.32
N VAL A 6 0.24 26.35 3.02
CA VAL A 6 -0.65 25.22 2.82
C VAL A 6 0.01 24.44 1.70
N VAL A 7 0.76 23.42 2.09
CA VAL A 7 1.48 22.53 1.19
C VAL A 7 0.38 21.80 0.41
N LYS A 8 -0.01 22.39 -0.71
CA LYS A 8 -0.78 21.76 -1.79
C LYS A 8 0.12 20.71 -2.48
N MET A 9 0.69 19.79 -1.71
CA MET A 9 1.52 18.70 -2.20
C MET A 9 1.14 17.46 -1.40
N ASN A 10 0.24 16.65 -1.96
CA ASN A 10 -0.02 15.28 -1.53
C ASN A 10 -0.58 14.40 -2.67
N ASN A 11 -1.13 14.99 -3.74
CA ASN A 11 -1.59 14.21 -4.90
C ASN A 11 -0.47 13.59 -5.74
N ASN A 12 0.74 14.17 -5.78
CA ASN A 12 1.79 13.64 -6.66
C ASN A 12 2.34 12.31 -6.15
N GLU A 13 2.53 12.16 -4.85
CA GLU A 13 3.01 10.92 -4.25
C GLU A 13 2.01 9.79 -4.46
N ILE A 14 0.73 10.04 -4.16
CA ILE A 14 -0.33 9.05 -4.34
C ILE A 14 -0.45 8.64 -5.83
N LYS A 15 -0.28 9.58 -6.77
CA LYS A 15 -0.25 9.28 -8.22
C LYS A 15 0.99 8.48 -8.65
N ILE A 16 2.15 8.74 -8.05
CA ILE A 16 3.35 7.94 -8.28
C ILE A 16 3.10 6.51 -7.79
N ILE A 17 2.53 6.35 -6.60
CA ILE A 17 2.18 5.04 -6.05
C ILE A 17 1.19 4.29 -6.95
N GLU A 18 0.12 4.96 -7.40
CA GLU A 18 -0.84 4.40 -8.35
C GLU A 18 -0.12 3.85 -9.59
N LYS A 19 0.74 4.65 -10.24
CA LYS A 19 1.42 4.21 -11.46
C LYS A 19 2.50 3.15 -11.22
N GLU A 20 3.36 3.35 -10.23
CA GLU A 20 4.52 2.48 -10.02
C GLU A 20 4.16 1.09 -9.51
N TYR A 21 3.02 0.98 -8.83
CA TYR A 21 2.54 -0.26 -8.22
C TYR A 21 1.27 -0.80 -8.89
N GLU A 22 0.92 -0.35 -10.10
CA GLU A 22 -0.31 -0.76 -10.80
C GLU A 22 -0.43 -2.28 -10.98
N ASN A 23 0.70 -2.96 -11.19
CA ASN A 23 0.74 -4.43 -11.34
C ASN A 23 0.64 -5.18 -10.01
N PHE A 24 0.62 -4.47 -8.88
CA PHE A 24 0.64 -5.06 -7.55
C PHE A 24 -0.74 -5.14 -6.88
N TYR A 25 -1.68 -4.30 -7.31
CA TYR A 25 -3.03 -4.26 -6.80
C TYR A 25 -4.05 -4.61 -7.89
N ASP A 26 -5.23 -5.05 -7.49
CA ASP A 26 -6.37 -5.25 -8.40
C ASP A 26 -7.14 -3.95 -8.61
N LYS A 27 -7.31 -3.16 -7.53
CA LYS A 27 -8.02 -1.89 -7.60
C LYS A 27 -7.37 -0.82 -6.74
N PHE A 28 -7.18 0.35 -7.34
CA PHE A 28 -6.85 1.61 -6.66
C PHE A 28 -8.10 2.48 -6.58
N SER A 29 -8.33 3.16 -5.45
CA SER A 29 -9.45 4.11 -5.34
C SER A 29 -9.09 5.27 -4.42
N TYR A 30 -9.32 6.49 -4.90
CA TYR A 30 -9.20 7.70 -4.11
C TYR A 30 -10.42 7.84 -3.19
N ILE A 31 -10.18 8.03 -1.89
CA ILE A 31 -11.24 8.37 -0.91
C ILE A 31 -11.29 9.89 -0.74
N ASN A 32 -10.13 10.53 -0.62
CA ASN A 32 -9.96 11.99 -0.63
C ASN A 32 -8.51 12.34 -1.05
N GLU A 33 -8.13 13.62 -0.98
CA GLU A 33 -6.81 14.13 -1.41
C GLU A 33 -5.60 13.42 -0.78
N ASN A 34 -5.76 12.88 0.43
CA ASN A 34 -4.66 12.30 1.20
C ASN A 34 -4.93 10.84 1.56
N THR A 35 -6.05 10.28 1.11
CA THR A 35 -6.48 8.94 1.52
C THR A 35 -6.88 8.14 0.30
N PHE A 36 -6.32 6.95 0.18
CA PHE A 36 -6.59 6.04 -0.91
C PHE A 36 -6.82 4.62 -0.38
N CYS A 37 -7.36 3.78 -1.25
CA CYS A 37 -7.67 2.40 -0.97
C CYS A 37 -7.04 1.50 -2.01
N LEU A 38 -6.42 0.42 -1.55
CA LEU A 38 -5.85 -0.64 -2.37
C LEU A 38 -6.60 -1.94 -2.10
N ASN A 39 -7.11 -2.56 -3.15
CA ASN A 39 -7.53 -3.96 -3.12
C ASN A 39 -6.38 -4.79 -3.67
N ILE A 40 -5.83 -5.67 -2.85
CA ILE A 40 -4.74 -6.56 -3.22
C ILE A 40 -5.28 -7.98 -3.23
N VAL A 41 -5.12 -8.68 -4.34
CA VAL A 41 -5.49 -10.10 -4.44
C VAL A 41 -4.42 -10.92 -3.72
N ILE A 42 -4.79 -11.48 -2.58
CA ILE A 42 -3.94 -12.39 -1.82
C ILE A 42 -4.29 -13.82 -2.26
N ASN A 43 -3.53 -14.30 -3.25
CA ASN A 43 -3.57 -15.70 -3.69
C ASN A 43 -2.66 -16.63 -2.87
N ASP A 44 -1.88 -16.06 -1.95
CA ASP A 44 -0.87 -16.79 -1.19
C ASP A 44 -1.39 -17.25 0.18
N GLU A 45 -0.93 -18.42 0.60
CA GLU A 45 -0.95 -18.91 1.98
C GLU A 45 -0.11 -17.97 2.86
N THR A 46 -0.60 -16.76 3.12
CA THR A 46 -0.06 -15.93 4.21
C THR A 46 -0.18 -16.73 5.50
N GLU A 47 0.89 -16.73 6.33
CA GLU A 47 0.87 -17.32 7.67
C GLU A 47 -0.44 -17.02 8.40
N GLU A 48 -0.85 -17.94 9.26
CA GLU A 48 -2.13 -18.08 9.99
C GLU A 48 -2.86 -16.80 10.49
N ARG A 49 -2.18 -15.66 10.54
CA ARG A 49 -2.62 -14.38 11.12
C ARG A 49 -3.73 -13.64 10.35
N SER A 50 -4.06 -14.03 9.13
CA SER A 50 -5.04 -13.34 8.25
C SER A 50 -6.30 -14.16 7.93
N ARG A 51 -6.63 -15.19 8.73
CA ARG A 51 -7.77 -16.09 8.44
C ARG A 51 -9.14 -15.40 8.38
N SER A 52 -9.35 -14.26 9.05
CA SER A 52 -10.63 -13.54 9.02
C SER A 52 -10.87 -12.67 7.77
N LEU A 53 -9.86 -12.50 6.91
CA LEU A 53 -9.98 -11.75 5.64
C LEU A 53 -10.24 -12.67 4.43
N ARG A 54 -10.35 -13.98 4.66
CA ARG A 54 -10.34 -15.02 3.61
C ARG A 54 -11.63 -15.17 2.83
N GLU A 55 -12.74 -14.53 3.22
CA GLU A 55 -14.02 -14.74 2.52
C GLU A 55 -13.97 -14.32 1.05
N ASN A 56 -13.02 -13.47 0.62
CA ASN A 56 -12.94 -13.00 -0.77
C ASN A 56 -11.54 -12.98 -1.43
N LYS A 57 -10.49 -13.56 -0.81
CA LYS A 57 -9.08 -13.48 -1.30
C LYS A 57 -8.55 -12.06 -1.60
N ILE A 58 -9.25 -11.03 -1.14
CA ILE A 58 -8.90 -9.63 -1.37
C ILE A 58 -8.61 -9.00 -0.03
N LEU A 59 -7.39 -8.50 0.14
CA LEU A 59 -7.05 -7.59 1.22
C LEU A 59 -7.35 -6.16 0.77
N LYS A 60 -8.24 -5.51 1.51
CA LYS A 60 -8.52 -4.09 1.35
C LYS A 60 -7.69 -3.28 2.34
N LEU A 61 -6.78 -2.44 1.87
CA LEU A 61 -6.04 -1.48 2.68
C LEU A 61 -6.59 -0.07 2.46
N ILE A 62 -6.84 0.66 3.54
CA ILE A 62 -7.18 2.09 3.53
C ILE A 62 -5.98 2.82 4.09
N ILE A 63 -5.36 3.67 3.27
CA ILE A 63 -4.07 4.29 3.57
C ILE A 63 -4.23 5.80 3.49
N LYS A 64 -3.80 6.49 4.53
CA LYS A 64 -3.72 7.95 4.58
C LYS A 64 -2.26 8.39 4.52
N PHE A 65 -1.94 9.25 3.58
CA PHE A 65 -0.65 9.89 3.48
C PHE A 65 -0.63 11.17 4.32
N HIS A 66 0.35 11.26 5.20
CA HIS A 66 0.71 12.44 5.95
C HIS A 66 2.04 12.99 5.42
N CYS A 67 2.47 14.16 5.90
CA CYS A 67 3.73 14.75 5.44
C CYS A 67 4.94 13.88 5.86
N GLY A 68 5.34 12.97 4.98
CA GLY A 68 6.52 12.11 5.14
C GLY A 68 6.26 10.70 5.70
N TYR A 69 5.00 10.30 5.90
CA TYR A 69 4.66 8.94 6.34
C TYR A 69 3.24 8.55 5.93
N PHE A 70 2.94 7.26 5.98
CA PHE A 70 1.66 6.65 5.67
C PHE A 70 1.03 6.06 6.92
N GLU A 71 -0.29 6.12 7.03
CA GLU A 71 -1.07 5.51 8.10
C GLU A 71 -2.11 4.53 7.53
N VAL A 72 -2.14 3.29 8.02
CA VAL A 72 -3.13 2.28 7.64
C VAL A 72 -4.33 2.33 8.57
N LEU A 73 -5.50 2.68 8.04
CA LEU A 73 -6.73 2.96 8.79
C LEU A 73 -7.63 1.72 9.02
N ASN A 74 -7.21 0.53 8.62
CA ASN A 74 -8.00 -0.68 8.78
C ASN A 74 -8.09 -1.09 10.26
N ASN A 75 -9.26 -0.84 10.88
CA ASN A 75 -9.49 -1.15 12.29
C ASN A 75 -9.61 -2.66 12.59
N GLU A 76 -9.88 -3.48 11.58
CA GLU A 76 -10.03 -4.93 11.71
C GLU A 76 -8.70 -5.70 11.68
N LEU A 77 -7.59 -5.02 11.33
CA LEU A 77 -6.24 -5.57 11.43
C LEU A 77 -5.77 -5.37 12.88
N LYS A 78 -5.56 -6.47 13.62
CA LYS A 78 -5.45 -6.49 15.10
C LYS A 78 -4.47 -5.45 15.71
N LYS A 79 -5.07 -4.65 16.60
CA LYS A 79 -4.65 -3.80 17.73
C LYS A 79 -3.21 -3.41 18.12
N ASP A 80 -2.11 -4.09 17.76
CA ASP A 80 -0.82 -3.87 18.47
C ASP A 80 0.39 -3.40 17.64
N ASP A 81 0.27 -3.27 16.32
CA ASP A 81 1.38 -2.77 15.51
C ASP A 81 1.16 -1.33 15.05
N ASN A 82 2.23 -0.53 15.12
CA ASN A 82 2.30 0.83 14.59
C ASN A 82 1.65 0.87 13.20
N LYS A 83 0.53 1.59 13.10
CA LYS A 83 -0.20 1.79 11.84
C LYS A 83 0.51 2.76 10.90
N THR A 84 1.66 3.29 11.31
CA THR A 84 2.42 4.29 10.58
C THR A 84 3.68 3.69 9.95
N PHE A 85 3.94 4.06 8.69
CA PHE A 85 5.02 3.54 7.87
C PHE A 85 5.71 4.69 7.14
N ASP A 86 7.03 4.63 6.97
CA ASP A 86 7.79 5.71 6.31
C ASP A 86 7.55 5.72 4.79
N ASN A 87 7.21 4.57 4.21
CA ASN A 87 6.96 4.42 2.78
C ASN A 87 5.94 3.30 2.47
N ILE A 88 5.51 3.24 1.21
CA ILE A 88 4.50 2.29 0.75
C ILE A 88 5.02 0.85 0.71
N GLU A 89 6.31 0.65 0.46
CA GLU A 89 6.95 -0.66 0.42
C GLU A 89 6.90 -1.36 1.77
N GLN A 90 7.05 -0.62 2.88
CA GLN A 90 6.89 -1.15 4.23
C GLN A 90 5.45 -1.63 4.48
N ILE A 91 4.44 -0.93 3.95
CA ILE A 91 3.03 -1.37 4.03
C ILE A 91 2.88 -2.69 3.28
N PHE A 92 3.37 -2.77 2.04
CA PHE A 92 3.28 -3.99 1.24
C PHE A 92 4.05 -5.17 1.84
N ASN A 93 5.23 -4.93 2.39
CA ASN A 93 6.01 -5.97 3.06
C ASN A 93 5.34 -6.45 4.36
N THR A 94 4.63 -5.58 5.08
CA THR A 94 3.94 -5.93 6.32
C THR A 94 2.66 -6.73 6.06
N PHE A 95 1.80 -6.24 5.17
CA PHE A 95 0.48 -6.84 4.97
C PHE A 95 0.42 -7.85 3.81
N CYS A 96 1.39 -7.83 2.89
CA CYS A 96 1.44 -8.66 1.68
C CYS A 96 2.86 -9.22 1.39
N PRO A 97 3.59 -9.78 2.37
CA PRO A 97 5.01 -10.12 2.23
C PRO A 97 5.34 -11.03 1.04
N LEU A 98 4.56 -12.10 0.81
CA LEU A 98 4.81 -13.05 -0.28
C LEU A 98 4.52 -12.44 -1.65
N SER A 99 3.35 -11.79 -1.80
CA SER A 99 2.97 -11.13 -3.03
C SER A 99 3.97 -10.02 -3.38
N PHE A 100 4.38 -9.22 -2.39
CA PHE A 100 5.34 -8.13 -2.59
C PHE A 100 6.72 -8.65 -3.03
N LYS A 101 7.20 -9.74 -2.43
CA LYS A 101 8.42 -10.43 -2.88
C LYS A 101 8.32 -10.88 -4.34
N LYS A 102 7.18 -11.46 -4.75
CA LYS A 102 6.95 -11.86 -6.16
C LYS A 102 6.97 -10.66 -7.10
N PHE A 103 6.32 -9.56 -6.73
CA PHE A 103 6.32 -8.32 -7.52
C PHE A 103 7.73 -7.76 -7.72
N ILE A 104 8.51 -7.60 -6.65
CA ILE A 104 9.89 -7.12 -6.76
C ILE A 104 10.74 -8.06 -7.62
N THR A 105 10.58 -9.38 -7.43
CA THR A 105 11.28 -10.38 -8.25
C THR A 105 10.94 -10.25 -9.73
N GLN A 106 9.66 -10.07 -10.07
CA GLN A 106 9.23 -9.88 -11.46
C GLN A 106 9.76 -8.57 -12.04
N ARG A 107 9.64 -7.45 -11.31
CA ARG A 107 10.15 -6.14 -11.75
C ARG A 107 11.67 -6.14 -11.97
N VAL A 108 12.43 -6.85 -11.13
CA VAL A 108 13.87 -7.04 -11.32
C VAL A 108 14.15 -7.86 -12.59
N ARG A 109 13.41 -8.96 -12.80
CA ARG A 109 13.53 -9.79 -14.00
C ARG A 109 13.25 -8.98 -15.27
N ASP A 110 12.16 -8.23 -15.29
CA ASP A 110 11.75 -7.42 -16.45
C ASP A 110 12.83 -6.40 -16.84
N LYS A 111 13.46 -5.76 -15.84
CA LYS A 111 14.57 -4.83 -16.04
C LYS A 111 15.82 -5.52 -16.62
N LEU A 112 16.11 -6.75 -16.19
CA LEU A 112 17.24 -7.52 -16.69
C LEU A 112 17.01 -8.05 -18.11
N THR A 113 15.76 -8.35 -18.48
CA THR A 113 15.41 -8.85 -19.82
C THR A 113 15.12 -7.76 -20.84
N ALA A 114 14.96 -6.51 -20.40
CA ALA A 114 14.78 -5.33 -21.27
C ALA A 114 16.12 -4.70 -21.73
N SER A 115 17.26 -5.29 -21.35
CA SER A 115 18.61 -4.95 -21.81
C SER A 115 19.09 -5.94 -22.87
#